data_AF-A0A1C6K404-F1
#
_entry.id   AF-A0A1C6K404-F1
#
_cell.length_a   1.000
_cell.length_b   1.000
_cell.length_c   1.000
_cell.angle_alpha   90.00
_cell.angle_beta   90.00
_cell.angle_gamma   90.00
#
_symmetry.space_group_name_H-M   'P 1'
#
loop_
_entity.id
_entity.type
_entity.pdbx_description
1 polymer ?
#
loop_
_entity_poly.entity_id
_entity_poly.type
_entity_poly.pdbx_seq_one_letter_code
_entity_poly.pdbx_strand_id
1 'polypeptide(L)'
;MVIDKISKELICTIRLENNYWKLYDCDGKELPVPSSKRIFSSSMKKHYLKKRENKKNDISTVWILVGILDNGKKVCEQVGRTKDIINSLTEIKDNVKDFYRSDSKKYGALKDKNYKEIVFYEVDIDEYIKNDKLFKKLYGNVPNDEYLSLAYYFIRAAYVEGKLGFETSASMYHKSSLDEYFFDYYKRNKLSEII
;
A
#
# COMPACT_ATOMS: atom_id res chain seq x y z
N MET A 1 11.74 12.16 0.87
CA MET A 1 11.63 11.04 1.84
C MET A 1 11.63 9.70 1.09
N VAL A 2 11.82 8.55 1.76
CA VAL A 2 11.77 7.21 1.10
C VAL A 2 10.50 7.08 0.24
N ILE A 3 9.36 7.48 0.79
CA ILE A 3 8.05 7.45 0.13
C ILE A 3 8.06 8.15 -1.25
N ASP A 4 8.78 9.26 -1.39
CA ASP A 4 8.82 10.02 -2.66
C ASP A 4 9.60 9.29 -3.75
N LYS A 5 10.55 8.43 -3.37
CA LYS A 5 11.38 7.65 -4.29
C LYS A 5 10.70 6.35 -4.75
N ILE A 6 9.64 5.92 -4.07
CA ILE A 6 8.89 4.71 -4.42
C ILE A 6 8.04 5.01 -5.66
N SER A 7 8.24 4.23 -6.73
CA SER A 7 7.32 4.17 -7.86
C SER A 7 6.00 3.55 -7.40
N LYS A 8 4.91 4.28 -7.60
CA LYS A 8 3.61 3.95 -7.03
C LYS A 8 2.48 4.61 -7.80
N GLU A 9 1.31 4.00 -7.77
CA GLU A 9 0.11 4.47 -8.43
C GLU A 9 -1.01 4.79 -7.45
N LEU A 10 -1.66 5.94 -7.65
CA LEU A 10 -2.76 6.39 -6.81
C LEU A 10 -3.98 5.47 -6.97
N ILE A 11 -4.46 4.91 -5.86
CA ILE A 11 -5.72 4.15 -5.78
C ILE A 11 -6.87 5.08 -5.40
N CYS A 12 -6.76 5.77 -4.27
CA CYS A 12 -7.76 6.72 -3.79
C CYS A 12 -7.16 7.67 -2.74
N THR A 13 -7.85 8.79 -2.50
CA THR A 13 -7.46 9.81 -1.53
C THR A 13 -8.63 10.19 -0.63
N ILE A 14 -8.40 10.32 0.66
CA ILE A 14 -9.30 10.97 1.61
C ILE A 14 -8.68 12.32 1.99
N ARG A 15 -9.34 13.43 1.69
CA ARG A 15 -8.82 14.79 1.91
C ARG A 15 -9.74 15.59 2.82
N LEU A 16 -9.15 16.36 3.73
CA LEU A 16 -9.86 17.30 4.58
C LEU A 16 -10.09 18.61 3.83
N GLU A 17 -11.35 18.92 3.49
CA GLU A 17 -11.76 20.15 2.83
C GLU A 17 -12.93 20.78 3.60
N ASN A 18 -12.85 22.07 3.92
CA ASN A 18 -13.91 22.81 4.62
C ASN A 18 -14.39 22.10 5.92
N ASN A 19 -13.45 21.54 6.69
CA ASN A 19 -13.72 20.74 7.90
C ASN A 19 -14.44 19.39 7.67
N TYR A 20 -14.52 18.90 6.43
CA TYR A 20 -15.09 17.60 6.09
C TYR A 20 -14.09 16.71 5.35
N TRP A 21 -14.09 15.43 5.67
CA TRP A 21 -13.28 14.43 4.97
C TRP A 21 -13.99 13.93 3.72
N LYS A 22 -13.47 14.26 2.55
CA LYS A 22 -14.00 13.84 1.24
C LYS A 22 -13.16 12.73 0.65
N LEU A 23 -13.81 11.81 -0.07
CA LEU A 23 -13.18 10.67 -0.73
C LEU A 23 -13.07 10.93 -2.23
N TYR A 24 -11.92 10.64 -2.82
CA TYR A 24 -11.63 10.78 -4.23
C TYR A 24 -11.05 9.48 -4.79
N ASP A 25 -11.39 9.15 -6.03
CA ASP A 25 -10.78 8.03 -6.75
C ASP A 25 -9.40 8.38 -7.35
N CYS A 26 -8.86 7.45 -8.13
CA CYS A 26 -7.55 7.57 -8.78
C CYS A 26 -7.47 8.64 -9.88
N ASP A 27 -8.62 9.17 -10.32
CA ASP A 27 -8.74 10.21 -11.36
C ASP A 27 -9.05 11.57 -10.72
N GLY A 28 -9.13 11.65 -9.39
CA GLY A 28 -9.45 12.87 -8.65
C GLY A 28 -10.95 13.21 -8.62
N LYS A 29 -11.82 12.27 -9.00
CA LYS A 29 -13.26 12.48 -8.93
C LYS A 29 -13.78 12.18 -7.53
N GLU A 30 -14.56 13.11 -6.98
CA GLU A 30 -15.20 12.96 -5.68
C GLU A 30 -16.19 11.78 -5.71
N LEU A 31 -16.04 10.90 -4.72
CA LEU A 31 -16.90 9.75 -4.48
C LEU A 31 -17.79 10.03 -3.24
N PRO A 32 -19.00 9.44 -3.19
CA PRO A 32 -19.83 9.54 -2.01
C PRO A 32 -19.13 8.88 -0.81
N VAL A 33 -19.21 9.54 0.36
CA VAL A 33 -18.71 9.00 1.62
C VAL A 33 -19.35 7.63 1.90
N PRO A 34 -18.57 6.62 2.30
CA PRO A 34 -19.09 5.30 2.63
C PRO A 34 -20.16 5.37 3.71
N SER A 35 -21.25 4.64 3.55
CA SER A 35 -22.28 4.46 4.58
C SER A 35 -22.72 3.00 4.64
N SER A 36 -23.42 2.63 5.72
CA SER A 36 -23.99 1.29 5.89
C SER A 36 -24.92 0.87 4.74
N LYS A 37 -25.47 1.83 3.98
CA LYS A 37 -26.40 1.60 2.86
C LYS A 37 -25.79 1.78 1.46
N ARG A 38 -24.58 2.34 1.32
CA ARG A 38 -24.00 2.67 0.01
C ARG A 38 -22.62 2.04 -0.20
N ILE A 39 -22.53 1.22 -1.25
CA ILE A 39 -21.30 0.63 -1.73
C ILE A 39 -20.63 1.64 -2.67
N PHE A 40 -19.80 2.55 -2.14
CA PHE A 40 -18.96 3.45 -2.96
C PHE A 40 -17.92 2.68 -3.81
N SER A 41 -17.75 1.39 -3.54
CA SER A 41 -16.61 0.59 -3.99
C SER A 41 -16.64 0.20 -5.47
N SER A 42 -17.80 0.22 -6.13
CA SER A 42 -17.90 -0.15 -7.55
C SER A 42 -17.21 0.87 -8.44
N SER A 43 -17.38 2.17 -8.16
CA SER A 43 -16.75 3.25 -8.93
C SER A 43 -15.24 3.30 -8.73
N MET A 44 -14.76 3.29 -7.48
CA MET A 44 -13.32 3.28 -7.16
C MET A 44 -12.63 2.09 -7.84
N LYS A 45 -13.18 0.87 -7.67
CA LYS A 45 -12.65 -0.35 -8.28
C LYS A 45 -12.66 -0.25 -9.80
N LYS A 46 -13.75 0.21 -10.40
CA LYS A 46 -13.89 0.36 -11.85
C LYS A 46 -12.85 1.32 -12.43
N HIS A 47 -12.70 2.50 -11.85
CA HIS A 47 -11.77 3.51 -12.36
C HIS A 47 -10.32 3.04 -12.20
N TYR A 48 -9.97 2.47 -11.04
CA TYR A 48 -8.62 1.96 -10.83
C TYR A 48 -8.25 0.81 -11.75
N LEU A 49 -9.15 -0.16 -11.96
CA LEU A 49 -8.90 -1.28 -12.88
C LEU A 49 -8.76 -0.82 -14.33
N LYS A 50 -9.50 0.22 -14.74
CA LYS A 50 -9.34 0.84 -16.07
C LYS A 50 -7.97 1.49 -16.22
N LYS A 51 -7.48 2.19 -15.20
CA LYS A 51 -6.13 2.77 -15.18
C LYS A 51 -5.04 1.71 -15.26
N ARG A 52 -5.29 0.53 -14.68
CA ARG A 52 -4.37 -0.60 -14.57
C ARG A 52 -4.39 -1.58 -15.76
N GLU A 53 -5.16 -1.31 -16.81
CA GLU A 53 -5.57 -2.29 -17.86
C GLU A 53 -4.45 -3.16 -18.44
N ASN A 54 -3.20 -2.69 -18.48
CA ASN A 54 -2.04 -3.42 -19.02
C ASN A 54 -1.23 -4.22 -17.98
N LYS A 55 -1.70 -4.39 -16.74
CA LYS A 55 -1.00 -5.13 -15.66
C LYS A 55 -1.72 -6.41 -15.28
N LYS A 56 -0.96 -7.46 -14.94
CA LYS A 56 -1.49 -8.73 -14.40
C LYS A 56 -2.29 -8.49 -13.12
N ASN A 57 -3.55 -8.93 -13.10
CA ASN A 57 -4.47 -8.70 -11.99
C ASN A 57 -4.52 -9.86 -10.98
N ASP A 58 -3.91 -10.99 -11.31
CA ASP A 58 -3.96 -12.27 -10.60
C ASP A 58 -2.68 -12.59 -9.82
N ILE A 59 -1.78 -11.60 -9.68
CA ILE A 59 -0.53 -11.73 -8.93
C ILE A 59 -0.55 -10.84 -7.69
N SER A 60 0.26 -11.21 -6.70
CA SER A 60 0.34 -10.48 -5.43
C SER A 60 0.73 -9.02 -5.60
N THR A 61 0.04 -8.16 -4.88
CA THR A 61 0.19 -6.70 -4.90
C THR A 61 0.61 -6.19 -3.54
N VAL A 62 1.38 -5.10 -3.53
CA VAL A 62 1.73 -4.35 -2.31
C VAL A 62 1.11 -2.97 -2.42
N TRP A 63 0.54 -2.48 -1.33
CA TRP A 63 -0.04 -1.16 -1.22
C TRP A 63 0.46 -0.44 0.03
N ILE A 64 0.43 0.88 0.00
CA ILE A 64 0.82 1.72 1.13
C ILE A 64 -0.27 2.76 1.44
N LEU A 65 -0.43 3.06 2.72
CA LEU A 65 -1.23 4.16 3.24
C LEU A 65 -0.30 5.28 3.67
N VAL A 66 -0.52 6.50 3.14
CA VAL A 66 0.33 7.65 3.39
C VAL A 66 -0.50 8.82 3.91
N GLY A 67 -0.21 9.29 5.12
CA GLY A 67 -0.71 10.57 5.62
C GLY A 67 0.15 11.73 5.14
N ILE A 68 -0.46 12.84 4.73
CA ILE A 68 0.23 14.05 4.29
C ILE A 68 -0.17 15.20 5.21
N LEU A 69 0.82 15.78 5.88
CA LEU A 69 0.68 16.92 6.80
C LEU A 69 0.61 18.25 6.04
N ASP A 70 0.17 19.32 6.72
CA ASP A 70 0.08 20.69 6.20
C ASP A 70 1.35 21.21 5.52
N ASN A 71 2.51 20.81 6.05
CA ASN A 71 3.83 21.19 5.53
C ASN A 71 4.32 20.27 4.39
N GLY A 72 3.47 19.40 3.87
CA GLY A 72 3.79 18.43 2.81
C GLY A 72 4.59 17.21 3.28
N LYS A 73 4.94 17.11 4.57
CA LYS A 73 5.62 15.92 5.10
C LYS A 73 4.69 14.71 4.98
N LYS A 74 5.24 13.64 4.41
CA LYS A 74 4.55 12.37 4.22
C LYS A 74 4.88 11.41 5.35
N VAL A 75 3.91 10.67 5.85
CA VAL A 75 4.09 9.63 6.86
C VAL A 75 3.50 8.35 6.31
N CYS A 76 4.30 7.28 6.22
CA CYS A 76 3.74 5.98 5.86
C CYS A 76 3.07 5.41 7.10
N GLU A 77 1.76 5.27 7.01
CA GLU A 77 0.94 4.77 8.10
C GLU A 77 0.85 3.25 8.06
N GLN A 78 0.79 2.67 6.87
CA GLN A 78 0.70 1.22 6.68
C GLN A 78 1.37 0.81 5.37
N VAL A 79 1.96 -0.39 5.41
CA VAL A 79 2.30 -1.19 4.23
C VAL A 79 1.45 -2.44 4.34
N GLY A 80 0.85 -2.88 3.23
CA GLY A 80 0.08 -4.11 3.18
C GLY A 80 0.28 -4.85 1.87
N ARG A 81 0.06 -6.15 1.90
CA ARG A 81 0.13 -7.04 0.75
C ARG A 81 -1.09 -7.91 0.67
N THR A 82 -1.57 -8.13 -0.56
CA THR A 82 -2.66 -9.07 -0.82
C THR A 82 -2.31 -10.03 -1.94
N LYS A 83 -3.07 -11.13 -2.03
CA LYS A 83 -2.88 -12.15 -3.05
C LYS A 83 -3.02 -11.63 -4.49
N ASP A 84 -3.85 -10.60 -4.69
CA ASP A 84 -4.14 -10.00 -5.98
C ASP A 84 -4.71 -8.58 -5.83
N ILE A 85 -4.89 -7.85 -6.95
CA ILE A 85 -5.39 -6.47 -6.92
C ILE A 85 -6.84 -6.38 -6.44
N ILE A 86 -7.68 -7.39 -6.72
CA ILE A 86 -9.09 -7.38 -6.31
C ILE A 86 -9.19 -7.44 -4.79
N ASN A 87 -8.30 -8.19 -4.15
CA ASN A 87 -8.21 -8.28 -2.70
C ASN A 87 -7.64 -7.00 -2.11
N SER A 88 -6.61 -6.39 -2.72
CA SER A 88 -6.13 -5.05 -2.32
C SER A 88 -7.25 -4.02 -2.32
N LEU A 89 -8.03 -3.93 -3.41
CA LEU A 89 -9.13 -2.96 -3.51
C LEU A 89 -10.26 -3.26 -2.53
N THR A 90 -10.49 -4.53 -2.19
CA THR A 90 -11.47 -4.94 -1.18
C THR A 90 -11.02 -4.53 0.21
N GLU A 91 -9.78 -4.81 0.56
CA GLU A 91 -9.19 -4.45 1.85
C GLU A 91 -9.14 -2.93 2.02
N ILE A 92 -8.65 -2.19 1.02
CA ILE A 92 -8.61 -0.73 1.03
C ILE A 92 -10.02 -0.15 1.18
N LYS A 93 -11.02 -0.72 0.50
CA LYS A 93 -12.42 -0.30 0.66
C LYS A 93 -12.88 -0.46 2.12
N ASP A 94 -12.54 -1.57 2.78
CA ASP A 94 -12.92 -1.79 4.18
C ASP A 94 -12.13 -0.85 5.13
N ASN A 95 -10.85 -0.59 4.86
CA ASN A 95 -10.06 0.41 5.58
C ASN A 95 -10.64 1.84 5.44
N VAL A 96 -11.09 2.20 4.24
CA VAL A 96 -11.77 3.48 3.97
C VAL A 96 -13.09 3.56 4.74
N LYS A 97 -13.89 2.49 4.78
CA LYS A 97 -15.11 2.46 5.60
C LYS A 97 -14.79 2.70 7.08
N ASP A 98 -13.77 2.01 7.58
CA ASP A 98 -13.35 2.12 8.97
C ASP A 98 -12.83 3.51 9.31
N PHE A 99 -12.17 4.20 8.37
CA PHE A 99 -11.81 5.60 8.55
C PHE A 99 -13.04 6.48 8.85
N TYR A 100 -14.15 6.27 8.14
CA TYR A 100 -15.36 7.08 8.31
C TYR A 100 -16.21 6.71 9.53
N ARG A 101 -15.98 5.55 10.13
CA ARG A 101 -16.66 5.11 11.36
C ARG A 101 -16.14 5.87 12.58
N SER A 102 -17.05 6.28 13.46
CA SER A 102 -16.71 6.99 14.71
C SER A 102 -16.10 6.09 15.78
N ASP A 103 -16.34 4.77 15.72
CA ASP A 103 -15.87 3.77 16.69
C ASP A 103 -14.55 3.08 16.29
N SER A 104 -13.99 3.42 15.14
CA SER A 104 -12.79 2.77 14.61
C SER A 104 -11.52 3.23 15.32
N LYS A 105 -10.93 2.33 16.11
CA LYS A 105 -9.69 2.59 16.87
C LYS A 105 -8.42 2.63 16.00
N LYS A 106 -8.45 2.02 14.80
CA LYS A 106 -7.29 1.94 13.90
C LYS A 106 -7.32 3.08 12.88
N TYR A 107 -8.19 2.99 11.88
CA TYR A 107 -8.24 3.98 10.79
C TYR A 107 -8.98 5.26 11.19
N GLY A 108 -9.96 5.20 12.11
CA GLY A 108 -10.65 6.39 12.61
C GLY A 108 -9.71 7.35 13.35
N ALA A 109 -8.74 6.81 14.10
CA ALA A 109 -7.72 7.58 14.82
C ALA A 109 -6.79 8.39 13.92
N LEU A 110 -6.78 8.14 12.60
CA LEU A 110 -5.98 8.95 11.65
C LEU A 110 -6.51 10.38 11.52
N LYS A 111 -7.78 10.63 11.87
CA LYS A 111 -8.37 11.99 11.91
C LYS A 111 -7.70 12.90 12.93
N ASP A 112 -7.12 12.31 13.99
CA ASP A 112 -6.47 13.04 15.08
C ASP A 112 -4.99 13.34 14.81
N LYS A 113 -4.44 12.84 13.69
CA LYS A 113 -3.01 12.96 13.33
C LYS A 113 -2.65 14.22 12.51
N ASN A 114 -3.54 15.23 12.48
CA ASN A 114 -3.33 16.50 11.76
C ASN A 114 -2.99 16.36 10.26
N TYR A 115 -3.49 15.30 9.60
CA TYR A 115 -3.32 15.15 8.16
C TYR A 115 -4.28 16.05 7.38
N LYS A 116 -3.82 16.60 6.24
CA LYS A 116 -4.71 17.14 5.20
C LYS A 116 -5.20 16.07 4.27
N GLU A 117 -4.36 15.07 3.99
CA GLU A 117 -4.68 13.99 3.08
C GLU A 117 -4.22 12.65 3.64
N ILE A 118 -4.99 11.61 3.32
CA ILE A 118 -4.66 10.22 3.54
C ILE A 118 -4.81 9.53 2.18
N VAL A 119 -3.74 8.92 1.71
CA VAL A 119 -3.65 8.44 0.33
C VAL A 119 -3.28 6.96 0.30
N PHE A 120 -4.03 6.19 -0.47
CA PHE A 120 -3.72 4.80 -0.76
C PHE A 120 -3.02 4.70 -2.12
N TYR A 121 -1.89 4.01 -2.15
CA TYR A 121 -1.14 3.74 -3.38
C TYR A 121 -0.90 2.24 -3.57
N GLU A 122 -0.92 1.77 -4.81
CA GLU A 122 -0.28 0.51 -5.21
C GLU A 122 1.21 0.78 -5.43
N VAL A 123 2.07 -0.09 -4.92
CA VAL A 123 3.52 -0.02 -5.16
C VAL A 123 3.84 -0.71 -6.48
N ASP A 124 4.63 -0.07 -7.32
CA ASP A 124 5.24 -0.72 -8.47
C ASP A 124 6.41 -1.61 -7.99
N ILE A 125 6.09 -2.88 -7.75
CA ILE A 125 7.04 -3.87 -7.24
C ILE A 125 8.23 -4.04 -8.18
N ASP A 126 7.99 -4.05 -9.50
CA ASP A 126 9.02 -4.32 -10.50
C ASP A 126 10.04 -3.18 -10.52
N GLU A 127 9.57 -1.93 -10.56
CA GLU A 127 10.47 -0.78 -10.52
C GLU A 127 11.17 -0.65 -9.16
N TYR A 128 10.48 -0.96 -8.05
CA TYR A 128 11.06 -0.88 -6.71
C TYR A 128 12.25 -1.83 -6.50
N ILE A 129 12.21 -3.04 -7.07
CA ILE A 129 13.29 -4.04 -6.94
C ILE A 129 14.24 -4.09 -8.13
N LYS A 130 13.98 -3.31 -9.19
CA LYS A 130 14.74 -3.33 -10.46
C LYS A 130 16.24 -3.23 -10.31
N ASN A 131 16.72 -2.50 -9.30
CA ASN A 131 18.15 -2.32 -9.01
C ASN A 131 18.57 -2.90 -7.66
N ASP A 132 17.72 -3.70 -7.02
CA ASP A 132 18.01 -4.32 -5.74
C ASP A 132 18.99 -5.48 -5.93
N LYS A 133 20.24 -5.28 -5.48
CA LYS A 133 21.32 -6.28 -5.60
C LYS A 133 21.00 -7.55 -4.83
N LEU A 134 20.37 -7.45 -3.66
CA LEU A 134 20.05 -8.61 -2.85
C LEU A 134 18.91 -9.41 -3.48
N PHE A 135 17.86 -8.73 -3.93
CA PHE A 135 16.76 -9.39 -4.64
C PHE A 135 17.28 -10.14 -5.86
N LYS A 136 18.09 -9.49 -6.72
CA LYS A 136 18.69 -10.14 -7.90
C LYS A 136 19.60 -11.32 -7.58
N LYS A 137 20.28 -11.29 -6.42
CA LYS A 137 21.15 -12.39 -5.97
C LYS A 137 20.31 -13.59 -5.50
N LEU A 138 19.23 -13.34 -4.78
CA LEU A 138 18.37 -14.38 -4.19
C LEU A 138 17.35 -14.94 -5.19
N TYR A 139 16.88 -14.10 -6.10
CA TYR A 139 15.78 -14.39 -7.01
C TYR A 139 16.26 -14.19 -8.44
N GLY A 140 16.22 -15.29 -9.21
CA GLY A 140 16.50 -15.28 -10.64
C GLY A 140 15.31 -14.79 -11.47
N ASN A 141 15.24 -15.25 -12.71
CA ASN A 141 14.13 -14.97 -13.62
C ASN A 141 12.83 -15.62 -13.13
N VAL A 142 11.70 -15.06 -13.59
CA VAL A 142 10.38 -15.64 -13.36
C VAL A 142 10.35 -17.07 -13.95
N PRO A 143 9.94 -18.09 -13.19
CA PRO A 143 9.80 -19.46 -13.70
C PRO A 143 8.76 -19.55 -14.83
N ASN A 144 8.98 -20.45 -15.79
CA ASN A 144 8.03 -20.73 -16.88
C ASN A 144 6.81 -21.53 -16.42
N ASP A 145 6.96 -22.35 -15.37
CA ASP A 145 5.87 -23.11 -14.77
C ASP A 145 4.90 -22.17 -14.04
N GLU A 146 3.59 -22.36 -14.24
CA GLU A 146 2.55 -21.48 -13.71
C GLU A 146 2.54 -21.43 -12.17
N TYR A 147 2.62 -22.58 -11.51
CA TYR A 147 2.59 -22.66 -10.05
C TYR A 147 3.84 -22.03 -9.44
N LEU A 148 5.01 -22.31 -10.01
CA LEU A 148 6.27 -21.69 -9.57
C LEU A 148 6.29 -20.19 -9.85
N SER A 149 5.65 -19.73 -10.94
CA SER A 149 5.48 -18.31 -11.25
C SER A 149 4.65 -17.60 -10.19
N LEU A 150 3.51 -18.16 -9.79
CA LEU A 150 2.68 -17.61 -8.73
C LEU A 150 3.42 -17.54 -7.38
N ALA A 151 4.15 -18.59 -7.01
CA ALA A 151 4.98 -18.60 -5.81
C ALA A 151 6.07 -17.53 -5.87
N TYR A 152 6.73 -17.36 -7.02
CA TYR A 152 7.71 -16.30 -7.25
C TYR A 152 7.10 -14.91 -7.00
N TYR A 153 5.93 -14.62 -7.58
CA TYR A 153 5.26 -13.33 -7.39
C TYR A 153 4.84 -13.07 -5.94
N PHE A 154 4.40 -14.11 -5.23
CA PHE A 154 4.05 -14.01 -3.81
C PHE A 154 5.27 -13.68 -2.93
N ILE A 155 6.38 -14.40 -3.11
CA ILE A 155 7.61 -14.17 -2.35
C ILE A 155 8.18 -12.79 -2.64
N ARG A 156 8.17 -12.38 -3.92
CA ARG A 156 8.57 -11.05 -4.35
C ARG A 156 7.77 -9.95 -3.67
N ALA A 157 6.45 -10.09 -3.60
CA ALA A 157 5.60 -9.12 -2.91
C ALA A 157 5.89 -9.09 -1.40
N ALA A 158 6.11 -10.25 -0.76
CA ALA A 158 6.45 -10.31 0.67
C ALA A 158 7.81 -9.67 0.97
N TYR A 159 8.79 -9.83 0.08
CA TYR A 159 10.08 -9.15 0.15
C TYR A 159 9.91 -7.63 0.13
N VAL A 160 9.12 -7.11 -0.81
CA VAL A 160 8.86 -5.67 -0.92
C VAL A 160 8.10 -5.13 0.29
N GLU A 161 7.07 -5.84 0.76
CA GLU A 161 6.32 -5.48 1.97
C GLU A 161 7.24 -5.37 3.20
N GLY A 162 8.05 -6.39 3.46
CA GLY A 162 8.97 -6.42 4.61
C GLY A 162 10.04 -5.32 4.53
N LYS A 163 10.62 -5.11 3.34
CA LYS A 163 11.60 -4.04 3.12
C LYS A 163 10.98 -2.66 3.29
N LEU A 164 9.82 -2.42 2.70
CA LEU A 164 9.12 -1.14 2.82
C LEU A 164 8.68 -0.85 4.25
N GLY A 165 8.15 -1.86 4.95
CA GLY A 165 7.80 -1.74 6.37
C GLY A 165 8.98 -1.22 7.19
N PHE A 166 10.18 -1.72 6.92
CA PHE A 166 11.42 -1.25 7.54
C PHE A 166 11.82 0.17 7.11
N GLU A 167 11.98 0.41 5.80
CA GLU A 167 12.49 1.68 5.28
C GLU A 167 11.58 2.87 5.59
N THR A 168 10.28 2.63 5.66
CA THR A 168 9.27 3.67 5.91
C THR A 168 8.92 3.81 7.38
N SER A 169 9.30 2.84 8.23
CA SER A 169 8.93 2.79 9.65
C SER A 169 7.41 2.91 9.86
N ALA A 170 6.63 2.21 9.03
CA ALA A 170 5.18 2.34 9.01
C ALA A 170 4.55 1.92 10.36
N SER A 171 3.74 2.81 10.94
CA SER A 171 3.25 2.66 12.32
C SER A 171 2.22 1.54 12.50
N MET A 172 1.45 1.22 11.46
CA MET A 172 0.44 0.16 11.47
C MET A 172 0.87 -1.05 10.64
N TYR A 173 2.18 -1.22 10.44
CA TYR A 173 2.71 -2.40 9.77
C TYR A 173 2.54 -3.63 10.67
N HIS A 174 1.79 -4.62 10.17
CA HIS A 174 1.67 -5.92 10.80
C HIS A 174 2.48 -6.93 10.00
N LYS A 175 3.49 -7.50 10.63
CA LYS A 175 4.32 -8.52 9.99
C LYS A 175 3.56 -9.84 9.89
N SER A 176 3.55 -10.48 8.74
CA SER A 176 3.28 -11.93 8.62
C SER A 176 4.60 -12.70 8.64
N SER A 177 4.55 -14.04 8.69
CA SER A 177 5.77 -14.85 8.88
C SER A 177 6.86 -14.61 7.82
N LEU A 178 6.47 -14.40 6.56
CA LEU A 178 7.43 -14.28 5.46
C LEU A 178 8.02 -12.87 5.31
N ASP A 179 7.20 -11.83 5.39
CA ASP A 179 7.64 -10.44 5.36
C ASP A 179 8.37 -10.03 6.64
N GLU A 180 8.05 -10.64 7.80
CA GLU A 180 8.87 -10.49 9.02
C GLU A 180 10.33 -10.88 8.79
N TYR A 181 10.57 -12.00 8.09
CA TYR A 181 11.91 -12.46 7.80
C TYR A 181 12.73 -11.41 7.04
N PHE A 182 12.11 -10.78 6.03
CA PHE A 182 12.77 -9.73 5.26
C PHE A 182 12.94 -8.44 6.07
N PHE A 183 11.91 -8.01 6.81
CA PHE A 183 12.00 -6.84 7.68
C PHE A 183 13.15 -6.99 8.68
N ASP A 184 13.26 -8.14 9.34
CA ASP A 184 14.27 -8.40 10.35
C ASP A 184 15.68 -8.49 9.75
N TYR A 185 15.80 -9.05 8.54
CA TYR A 185 17.07 -9.01 7.80
C TYR A 185 17.56 -7.57 7.62
N TYR A 186 16.70 -6.67 7.14
CA TYR A 186 17.07 -5.26 6.94
C TYR A 186 17.37 -4.54 8.25
N LYS A 187 16.61 -4.83 9.31
CA LYS A 187 16.86 -4.29 10.64
C LYS A 187 18.25 -4.66 11.18
N ARG A 188 18.66 -5.93 11.03
CA ARG A 188 19.97 -6.41 11.49
C ARG A 188 21.13 -5.83 10.67
N ASN A 189 20.99 -5.78 9.35
CA ASN A 189 22.08 -5.33 8.47
C ASN A 189 22.26 -3.80 8.45
N LYS A 190 21.24 -3.01 8.80
CA LYS A 190 21.42 -1.57 9.03
C LYS A 190 22.20 -1.28 10.32
N LEU A 191 22.09 -2.15 11.33
CA LEU A 191 22.85 -2.01 12.58
C LEU A 191 24.34 -2.32 12.37
N SER A 192 24.70 -3.23 11.46
CA SER A 192 26.10 -3.53 11.11
C SER A 192 26.79 -2.46 10.27
N GLU A 193 26.06 -1.51 9.70
CA GLU A 193 26.64 -0.35 8.99
C GLU A 193 26.87 0.86 9.93
N ILE A 194 26.39 0.77 11.19
CA ILE A 194 26.44 1.86 12.19
C ILE A 194 27.44 1.54 13.32
N ILE A 195 27.87 0.28 13.47
CA ILE A 195 28.90 -0.18 14.42
C ILE A 195 30.22 -0.36 13.68
#